data_AF-A0A4U7BDN4-F1
#
_entry.id   AF-A0A4U7BDN4-F1
#
_cell.length_a   1.000
_cell.length_b   1.000
_cell.length_c   1.000
_cell.angle_alpha   90.00
_cell.angle_beta   90.00
_cell.angle_gamma   90.00
#
_symmetry.space_group_name_H-M   'P 1'
#
loop_
_entity.id
_entity.type
_entity.pdbx_description
1 polymer ?
#
loop_
_entity_poly.entity_id
_entity_poly.type
_entity_poly.pdbx_seq_one_letter_code
_entity_poly.pdbx_strand_id
1 'polypeptide(L)'
;MLKVISDLYFESERALFDLEHARLKNCSFDKGESPLKHAKNIVLTGTSFAYKYPLWYAKDIEAEHICLLENARSGLWYIENLSLKNSFIAAPKSFRKASKIKLFNVDMPNALESFWDCKDVNLQKVSVRGDYFAFHSENLRLEDFNIQGNYCFDSCKNVFVKNAKILSKDAFWNCENVELEDSFISGEYLGWNSKNITFKNCTIESLQGLCYIKNLKLENCKLINTSLAFEYSSVKANINSNIKSIINPLEAEISAFDIDEIILDQSKVDTSKTHITLLHKEQIGKEHAI
;
A
#
# COMPACT_ATOMS: atom_id res chain seq x y z
N MET A 1 -23.81 11.82 -26.80
CA MET A 1 -23.41 10.49 -27.33
C MET A 1 -21.90 10.50 -27.45
N LEU A 2 -21.19 9.48 -26.94
CA LEU A 2 -19.71 9.45 -27.00
C LEU A 2 -19.25 9.15 -28.43
N LYS A 3 -18.19 9.81 -28.90
CA LYS A 3 -17.49 9.46 -30.13
C LYS A 3 -16.86 8.08 -29.98
N VAL A 4 -17.00 7.19 -30.96
CA VAL A 4 -16.36 5.86 -30.93
C VAL A 4 -15.15 5.85 -31.86
N ILE A 5 -14.02 5.38 -31.34
CA ILE A 5 -12.75 5.17 -32.06
C ILE A 5 -12.38 3.71 -31.82
N SER A 6 -12.18 2.91 -32.87
CA SER A 6 -11.97 1.47 -32.68
C SER A 6 -10.99 0.88 -33.68
N ASP A 7 -10.23 -0.11 -33.22
CA ASP A 7 -9.36 -0.95 -34.05
C ASP A 7 -8.29 -0.13 -34.82
N LEU A 8 -7.73 0.88 -34.14
CA LEU A 8 -6.73 1.79 -34.71
C LEU A 8 -5.36 1.64 -34.04
N TYR A 9 -4.33 1.89 -34.84
CA TYR A 9 -2.94 1.93 -34.43
C TYR A 9 -2.39 3.36 -34.62
N PHE A 10 -1.73 3.89 -33.60
CA PHE A 10 -1.23 5.26 -33.54
C PHE A 10 0.28 5.29 -33.23
N GLU A 11 1.04 6.04 -34.03
CA GLU A 11 2.49 6.20 -33.85
C GLU A 11 2.93 7.66 -33.66
N SER A 12 2.07 8.61 -34.00
CA SER A 12 2.40 10.02 -33.92
C SER A 12 2.38 10.52 -32.47
N GLU A 13 3.23 11.49 -32.16
CA GLU A 13 3.09 12.29 -30.94
C GLU A 13 1.67 12.87 -30.87
N ARG A 14 1.06 12.89 -29.69
CA ARG A 14 -0.22 13.58 -29.45
C ARG A 14 -1.37 13.14 -30.37
N ALA A 15 -1.37 11.86 -30.77
CA ALA A 15 -2.32 11.30 -31.73
C ALA A 15 -3.79 11.65 -31.47
N LEU A 16 -4.21 11.74 -30.20
CA LEU A 16 -5.56 12.11 -29.76
C LEU A 16 -5.50 13.13 -28.62
N PHE A 17 -4.64 14.13 -28.77
CA PHE A 17 -4.50 15.23 -27.82
C PHE A 17 -5.82 15.97 -27.61
N ASP A 18 -6.11 16.31 -26.35
CA ASP A 18 -7.30 17.07 -25.94
C ASP A 18 -8.61 16.39 -26.36
N LEU A 19 -8.59 15.06 -26.50
CA LEU A 19 -9.79 14.31 -26.85
C LEU A 19 -10.79 14.35 -25.69
N GLU A 20 -12.02 14.73 -25.99
CA GLU A 20 -13.12 14.70 -25.04
C GLU A 20 -14.25 13.77 -25.50
N HIS A 21 -14.98 13.20 -24.54
CA HIS A 21 -16.24 12.49 -24.76
C HIS A 21 -16.13 11.35 -25.78
N ALA A 22 -15.18 10.45 -25.58
CA ALA A 22 -14.92 9.35 -26.51
C ALA A 22 -14.79 7.98 -25.84
N ARG A 23 -15.11 6.95 -26.61
CA ARG A 23 -14.83 5.54 -26.31
C ARG A 23 -13.80 5.02 -27.30
N LEU A 24 -12.66 4.57 -26.79
CA LEU A 24 -11.62 3.90 -27.57
C LEU A 24 -11.70 2.41 -27.29
N LYS A 25 -11.74 1.60 -28.34
CA LYS A 25 -11.82 0.14 -28.24
C LYS A 25 -10.74 -0.50 -29.12
N ASN A 26 -9.98 -1.45 -28.56
CA ASN A 26 -8.97 -2.21 -29.31
C ASN A 26 -7.94 -1.30 -30.01
N CYS A 27 -7.49 -0.23 -29.35
CA CYS A 27 -6.52 0.69 -29.93
C CYS A 27 -5.11 0.42 -29.42
N SER A 28 -4.10 0.70 -30.23
CA SER A 28 -2.70 0.59 -29.83
C SER A 28 -1.98 1.92 -30.08
N PHE A 29 -1.33 2.43 -29.04
CA PHE A 29 -0.46 3.59 -29.11
C PHE A 29 1.00 3.12 -28.96
N ASP A 30 1.77 3.23 -30.04
CA ASP A 30 3.18 2.83 -30.06
C ASP A 30 4.10 4.00 -29.63
N LYS A 31 5.14 4.32 -30.40
CA LYS A 31 6.23 5.23 -30.01
C LYS A 31 5.87 6.73 -29.95
N GLY A 32 4.61 7.09 -30.17
CA GLY A 32 4.13 8.46 -30.04
C GLY A 32 4.00 8.88 -28.58
N GLU A 33 4.67 9.96 -28.16
CA GLU A 33 4.53 10.48 -26.80
C GLU A 33 3.18 11.19 -26.60
N SER A 34 2.67 11.19 -25.37
CA SER A 34 1.50 11.99 -24.95
C SER A 34 0.20 11.77 -25.76
N PRO A 35 -0.19 10.53 -26.13
CA PRO A 35 -1.29 10.29 -27.06
C PRO A 35 -2.64 10.83 -26.60
N LEU A 36 -2.97 10.73 -25.31
CA LEU A 36 -4.24 11.21 -24.72
C LEU A 36 -3.99 12.29 -23.65
N LYS A 37 -3.00 13.13 -23.87
CA LYS A 37 -2.74 14.27 -22.97
C LYS A 37 -3.91 15.25 -23.01
N HIS A 38 -4.33 15.74 -21.84
CA HIS A 38 -5.52 16.57 -21.61
C HIS A 38 -6.86 15.89 -21.91
N ALA A 39 -6.90 14.56 -22.09
CA ALA A 39 -8.14 13.89 -22.44
C ALA A 39 -9.17 13.90 -21.28
N LYS A 40 -10.46 13.99 -21.63
CA LYS A 40 -11.56 14.11 -20.66
C LYS A 40 -12.76 13.24 -20.99
N ASN A 41 -13.34 12.59 -20.00
CA ASN A 41 -14.52 11.73 -20.16
C ASN A 41 -14.29 10.66 -21.25
N ILE A 42 -13.29 9.82 -20.99
CA ILE A 42 -12.82 8.79 -21.91
C ILE A 42 -13.08 7.40 -21.35
N VAL A 43 -13.61 6.52 -22.19
CA VAL A 43 -13.72 5.09 -21.92
C VAL A 43 -12.70 4.34 -22.78
N LEU A 44 -11.80 3.57 -22.17
CA LEU A 44 -10.79 2.74 -22.82
C LEU A 44 -11.13 1.25 -22.61
N THR A 45 -11.13 0.47 -23.69
CA THR A 45 -11.31 -0.99 -23.60
C THR A 45 -10.36 -1.71 -24.54
N GLY A 46 -9.56 -2.64 -24.03
CA GLY A 46 -8.65 -3.42 -24.87
C GLY A 46 -7.53 -2.57 -25.49
N THR A 47 -7.06 -1.54 -24.79
CA THR A 47 -6.12 -0.55 -25.33
C THR A 47 -4.71 -0.74 -24.76
N SER A 48 -3.70 -0.68 -25.62
CA SER A 48 -2.29 -0.79 -25.21
C SER A 48 -1.52 0.52 -25.41
N PHE A 49 -0.68 0.87 -24.45
CA PHE A 49 0.26 1.99 -24.55
C PHE A 49 1.69 1.47 -24.43
N ALA A 50 2.50 1.69 -25.47
CA ALA A 50 3.89 1.24 -25.51
C ALA A 50 4.88 2.32 -25.05
N TYR A 51 4.48 3.59 -25.06
CA TYR A 51 5.40 4.70 -24.88
C TYR A 51 4.85 5.82 -23.99
N LYS A 52 5.68 6.84 -23.76
CA LYS A 52 5.60 7.73 -22.60
C LYS A 52 4.33 8.59 -22.57
N TYR A 53 3.93 8.91 -21.34
CA TYR A 53 2.89 9.90 -21.01
C TYR A 53 1.47 9.61 -21.55
N PRO A 54 0.97 8.35 -21.58
CA PRO A 54 -0.33 8.03 -22.17
C PRO A 54 -1.49 8.93 -21.76
N LEU A 55 -1.69 9.17 -20.46
CA LEU A 55 -2.81 9.94 -19.90
C LEU A 55 -2.29 11.04 -18.96
N TRP A 56 -1.56 12.00 -19.51
CA TRP A 56 -1.14 13.20 -18.77
C TRP A 56 -2.26 14.23 -18.66
N TYR A 57 -2.48 14.78 -17.46
CA TYR A 57 -3.51 15.80 -17.21
C TYR A 57 -4.93 15.36 -17.63
N ALA A 58 -5.21 14.07 -17.52
CA ALA A 58 -6.48 13.50 -17.94
C ALA A 58 -7.54 13.58 -16.82
N LYS A 59 -8.82 13.57 -17.19
CA LYS A 59 -9.92 13.63 -16.21
C LYS A 59 -11.08 12.74 -16.60
N ASP A 60 -11.71 12.09 -15.62
CA ASP A 60 -12.87 11.21 -15.82
C ASP A 60 -12.56 10.09 -16.82
N ILE A 61 -11.69 9.17 -16.40
CA ILE A 61 -11.22 8.06 -17.23
C ILE A 61 -11.75 6.74 -16.68
N GLU A 62 -12.40 5.96 -17.54
CA GLU A 62 -12.76 4.56 -17.28
C GLU A 62 -11.95 3.67 -18.21
N ALA A 63 -11.21 2.72 -17.65
CA ALA A 63 -10.34 1.83 -18.41
C ALA A 63 -10.54 0.38 -17.99
N GLU A 64 -10.62 -0.51 -18.97
CA GLU A 64 -10.72 -1.95 -18.74
C GLU A 64 -9.89 -2.72 -19.78
N HIS A 65 -9.23 -3.79 -19.35
CA HIS A 65 -8.37 -4.60 -20.22
C HIS A 65 -7.30 -3.76 -20.93
N ILE A 66 -6.65 -2.86 -20.19
CA ILE A 66 -5.56 -2.05 -20.75
C ILE A 66 -4.19 -2.60 -20.35
N CYS A 67 -3.20 -2.29 -21.18
CA CYS A 67 -1.81 -2.62 -20.92
C CYS A 67 -0.93 -1.37 -21.03
N LEU A 68 -0.20 -1.04 -19.96
CA LEU A 68 0.91 -0.09 -20.02
C LEU A 68 2.21 -0.91 -20.07
N LEU A 69 2.88 -0.89 -21.23
CA LEU A 69 4.14 -1.62 -21.41
C LEU A 69 5.30 -0.91 -20.70
N GLU A 70 6.45 -1.56 -20.58
CA GLU A 70 7.61 -1.08 -19.80
C GLU A 70 8.05 0.35 -20.14
N ASN A 71 7.98 0.70 -21.43
CA ASN A 71 8.37 2.03 -21.93
C ASN A 71 7.26 3.10 -21.81
N ALA A 72 6.05 2.72 -21.37
CA ALA A 72 4.93 3.65 -21.09
C ALA A 72 5.11 4.41 -19.76
N ARG A 73 6.33 4.90 -19.54
CA ARG A 73 6.77 5.53 -18.30
C ARG A 73 6.06 6.86 -18.09
N SER A 74 5.93 7.20 -16.81
CA SER A 74 5.31 8.43 -16.32
C SER A 74 3.88 8.57 -16.85
N GLY A 75 3.16 7.46 -16.98
CA GLY A 75 2.03 7.41 -17.90
C GLY A 75 0.72 7.99 -17.38
N LEU A 76 0.52 7.96 -16.07
CA LEU A 76 -0.76 8.30 -15.43
C LEU A 76 -0.57 9.45 -14.43
N TRP A 77 -0.05 10.59 -14.88
CA TRP A 77 0.26 11.72 -14.01
C TRP A 77 -0.80 12.83 -14.11
N TYR A 78 -1.07 13.50 -12.99
CA TYR A 78 -2.05 14.59 -12.90
C TYR A 78 -3.47 14.19 -13.32
N ILE A 79 -3.85 12.93 -13.06
CA ILE A 79 -5.18 12.43 -13.38
C ILE A 79 -6.14 12.74 -12.24
N GLU A 80 -7.34 13.20 -12.56
CA GLU A 80 -8.47 13.27 -11.63
C GLU A 80 -9.57 12.28 -12.05
N ASN A 81 -10.01 11.42 -11.13
CA ASN A 81 -11.09 10.45 -11.34
C ASN A 81 -10.76 9.40 -12.40
N LEU A 82 -10.09 8.33 -11.98
CA LEU A 82 -9.72 7.18 -12.82
C LEU A 82 -10.24 5.89 -12.21
N SER A 83 -10.97 5.10 -13.00
CA SER A 83 -11.26 3.70 -12.69
C SER A 83 -10.58 2.79 -13.71
N LEU A 84 -9.77 1.84 -13.24
CA LEU A 84 -9.03 0.91 -14.09
C LEU A 84 -9.22 -0.52 -13.59
N LYS A 85 -9.62 -1.42 -14.50
CA LYS A 85 -10.01 -2.81 -14.18
C LYS A 85 -9.32 -3.84 -15.06
N ASN A 86 -9.03 -5.02 -14.53
CA ASN A 86 -8.60 -6.20 -15.30
C ASN A 86 -7.43 -5.90 -16.24
N SER A 87 -6.38 -5.27 -15.72
CA SER A 87 -5.35 -4.59 -16.51
C SER A 87 -3.95 -4.86 -16.00
N PHE A 88 -2.96 -4.59 -16.84
CA PHE A 88 -1.55 -4.87 -16.56
C PHE A 88 -0.70 -3.61 -16.73
N ILE A 89 0.08 -3.25 -15.71
CA ILE A 89 0.93 -2.05 -15.72
C ILE A 89 2.38 -2.47 -15.48
N ALA A 90 3.11 -2.72 -16.57
CA ALA A 90 4.54 -3.01 -16.54
C ALA A 90 5.41 -1.75 -16.45
N ALA A 91 4.81 -0.56 -16.64
CA ALA A 91 5.53 0.70 -16.61
C ALA A 91 6.01 1.06 -15.17
N PRO A 92 7.31 1.28 -14.95
CA PRO A 92 7.91 1.54 -13.63
C PRO A 92 7.42 2.80 -12.91
N LYS A 93 6.84 3.74 -13.66
CA LYS A 93 6.43 5.05 -13.15
C LYS A 93 4.99 5.34 -13.54
N SER A 94 4.04 5.19 -12.62
CA SER A 94 2.61 5.30 -12.90
C SER A 94 1.89 5.93 -11.71
N PHE A 95 0.89 6.78 -11.92
CA PHE A 95 0.17 7.49 -10.86
C PHE A 95 1.07 8.45 -10.07
N ARG A 96 1.03 9.73 -10.44
CA ARG A 96 1.72 10.80 -9.71
C ARG A 96 0.87 12.04 -9.64
N LYS A 97 0.76 12.65 -8.45
CA LYS A 97 -0.05 13.86 -8.24
C LYS A 97 -1.47 13.68 -8.80
N ALA A 98 -2.04 12.50 -8.57
CA ALA A 98 -3.32 12.07 -9.12
C ALA A 98 -4.32 11.84 -7.98
N SER A 99 -5.62 11.92 -8.27
CA SER A 99 -6.66 11.78 -7.25
C SER A 99 -7.88 11.00 -7.71
N LYS A 100 -8.61 10.42 -6.75
CA LYS A 100 -9.81 9.60 -6.97
C LYS A 100 -9.51 8.41 -7.89
N ILE A 101 -8.55 7.58 -7.48
CA ILE A 101 -8.08 6.44 -8.26
C ILE A 101 -8.75 5.17 -7.74
N LYS A 102 -9.30 4.36 -8.63
CA LYS A 102 -9.89 3.04 -8.32
C LYS A 102 -9.28 1.98 -9.19
N LEU A 103 -8.54 1.04 -8.60
CA LEU A 103 -8.00 -0.14 -9.28
C LEU A 103 -8.73 -1.40 -8.82
N PHE A 104 -9.11 -2.24 -9.77
CA PHE A 104 -9.67 -3.56 -9.48
C PHE A 104 -9.02 -4.63 -10.35
N ASN A 105 -8.44 -5.67 -9.75
CA ASN A 105 -7.79 -6.77 -10.47
C ASN A 105 -6.68 -6.25 -11.41
N VAL A 106 -5.60 -5.75 -10.81
CA VAL A 106 -4.49 -5.11 -11.54
C VAL A 106 -3.15 -5.63 -11.06
N ASP A 107 -2.29 -5.99 -12.00
CA ASP A 107 -0.92 -6.40 -11.71
C ASP A 107 0.08 -5.31 -12.11
N MET A 108 0.98 -4.99 -11.18
CA MET A 108 2.02 -3.97 -11.33
C MET A 108 3.39 -4.59 -10.97
N PRO A 109 4.00 -5.39 -11.88
CA PRO A 109 5.25 -6.12 -11.59
C PRO A 109 6.49 -5.22 -11.49
N ASN A 110 6.37 -3.94 -11.87
CA ASN A 110 7.44 -2.96 -11.80
C ASN A 110 6.81 -1.60 -11.45
N ALA A 111 6.76 -1.27 -10.17
CA ALA A 111 6.00 -0.14 -9.62
C ALA A 111 6.87 0.84 -8.82
N LEU A 112 8.12 1.05 -9.24
CA LEU A 112 9.16 1.80 -8.51
C LEU A 112 8.78 3.24 -8.10
N GLU A 113 8.22 4.04 -9.01
CA GLU A 113 7.75 5.40 -8.69
C GLU A 113 6.27 5.48 -8.96
N SER A 114 5.51 4.68 -8.20
CA SER A 114 4.07 4.58 -8.39
C SER A 114 3.26 5.04 -7.20
N PHE A 115 2.16 5.74 -7.50
CA PHE A 115 1.26 6.38 -6.55
C PHE A 115 1.93 7.46 -5.70
N TRP A 116 2.84 8.25 -6.27
CA TRP A 116 3.47 9.33 -5.50
C TRP A 116 2.58 10.57 -5.44
N ASP A 117 2.47 11.18 -4.25
CA ASP A 117 1.66 12.39 -4.02
C ASP A 117 0.18 12.21 -4.44
N CYS A 118 -0.41 11.03 -4.22
CA CYS A 118 -1.77 10.73 -4.63
C CYS A 118 -2.80 10.90 -3.50
N LYS A 119 -4.06 11.12 -3.87
CA LYS A 119 -5.16 11.33 -2.92
C LYS A 119 -6.40 10.51 -3.28
N ASP A 120 -7.06 9.95 -2.27
CA ASP A 120 -8.30 9.17 -2.43
C ASP A 120 -8.10 7.98 -3.39
N VAL A 121 -7.34 6.99 -2.92
CA VAL A 121 -6.96 5.80 -3.70
C VAL A 121 -7.63 4.57 -3.13
N ASN A 122 -8.31 3.80 -3.98
CA ASN A 122 -8.91 2.51 -3.64
C ASN A 122 -8.33 1.42 -4.54
N LEU A 123 -7.66 0.44 -3.93
CA LEU A 123 -7.04 -0.70 -4.61
C LEU A 123 -7.69 -2.00 -4.12
N GLN A 124 -8.26 -2.78 -5.03
CA GLN A 124 -8.85 -4.08 -4.71
C GLN A 124 -8.29 -5.16 -5.63
N LYS A 125 -7.82 -6.28 -5.07
CA LYS A 125 -7.18 -7.37 -5.82
C LYS A 125 -6.02 -6.85 -6.67
N VAL A 126 -5.05 -6.24 -6.01
CA VAL A 126 -3.89 -5.63 -6.68
C VAL A 126 -2.60 -6.26 -6.19
N SER A 127 -1.73 -6.62 -7.14
CA SER A 127 -0.38 -7.11 -6.86
C SER A 127 0.66 -6.10 -7.33
N VAL A 128 1.63 -5.80 -6.46
CA VAL A 128 2.64 -4.76 -6.67
C VAL A 128 4.03 -5.29 -6.37
N ARG A 129 5.00 -4.94 -7.22
CA ARG A 129 6.42 -5.02 -6.90
C ARG A 129 7.11 -3.70 -7.17
N GLY A 130 7.61 -3.05 -6.13
CA GLY A 130 8.28 -1.76 -6.25
C GLY A 130 8.53 -1.09 -4.91
N ASP A 131 9.70 -0.46 -4.79
CA ASP A 131 10.06 0.33 -3.61
C ASP A 131 9.29 1.66 -3.58
N TYR A 132 9.14 2.28 -2.42
CA TYR A 132 8.47 3.58 -2.23
C TYR A 132 7.08 3.66 -2.84
N PHE A 133 6.38 2.54 -2.96
CA PHE A 133 5.01 2.52 -3.44
C PHE A 133 4.13 3.40 -2.57
N ALA A 134 3.31 4.24 -3.20
CA ALA A 134 2.39 5.17 -2.56
C ALA A 134 3.03 6.33 -1.76
N PHE A 135 4.33 6.62 -1.95
CA PHE A 135 5.03 7.68 -1.21
C PHE A 135 4.23 9.00 -1.12
N HIS A 136 4.12 9.54 0.10
CA HIS A 136 3.49 10.82 0.41
C HIS A 136 2.03 10.94 -0.07
N SER A 137 1.28 9.84 -0.02
CA SER A 137 -0.14 9.82 -0.39
C SER A 137 -1.09 9.86 0.80
N GLU A 138 -2.34 10.26 0.56
CA GLU A 138 -3.37 10.33 1.60
C GLU A 138 -4.70 9.70 1.18
N ASN A 139 -5.43 9.18 2.18
CA ASN A 139 -6.71 8.50 2.02
C ASN A 139 -6.61 7.27 1.12
N LEU A 140 -5.89 6.25 1.62
CA LEU A 140 -5.66 5.00 0.93
C LEU A 140 -6.55 3.89 1.50
N ARG A 141 -7.22 3.15 0.63
CA ARG A 141 -7.95 1.92 0.98
C ARG A 141 -7.45 0.77 0.11
N LEU A 142 -6.93 -0.28 0.74
CA LEU A 142 -6.36 -1.44 0.07
C LEU A 142 -7.02 -2.73 0.58
N GLU A 143 -7.56 -3.54 -0.32
CA GLU A 143 -8.21 -4.82 0.00
C GLU A 143 -7.74 -5.92 -0.96
N ASP A 144 -7.51 -7.13 -0.44
CA ASP A 144 -6.94 -8.24 -1.22
C ASP A 144 -5.62 -7.83 -1.91
N PHE A 145 -4.69 -7.27 -1.14
CA PHE A 145 -3.52 -6.55 -1.65
C PHE A 145 -2.21 -7.29 -1.37
N ASN A 146 -1.34 -7.40 -2.37
CA ASN A 146 -0.02 -7.99 -2.20
C ASN A 146 1.07 -7.02 -2.66
N ILE A 147 2.10 -6.82 -1.83
CA ILE A 147 3.26 -6.01 -2.20
C ILE A 147 4.58 -6.65 -1.79
N GLN A 148 5.55 -6.57 -2.70
CA GLN A 148 6.97 -6.77 -2.43
C GLN A 148 7.75 -5.51 -2.82
N GLY A 149 8.37 -4.85 -1.84
CA GLY A 149 9.17 -3.66 -2.08
C GLY A 149 9.44 -2.92 -0.77
N ASN A 150 10.54 -2.17 -0.72
CA ASN A 150 10.99 -1.49 0.48
C ASN A 150 10.36 -0.09 0.60
N TYR A 151 10.17 0.37 1.83
CA TYR A 151 9.68 1.73 2.14
C TYR A 151 8.30 2.03 1.55
N CYS A 152 7.46 1.00 1.41
CA CYS A 152 6.09 1.19 0.95
C CYS A 152 5.30 2.03 1.96
N PHE A 153 4.45 2.91 1.42
CA PHE A 153 3.60 3.84 2.16
C PHE A 153 4.36 4.90 2.97
N ASP A 154 5.66 5.13 2.73
CA ASP A 154 6.38 6.17 3.46
C ASP A 154 5.66 7.52 3.37
N SER A 155 5.50 8.16 4.53
CA SER A 155 4.89 9.47 4.72
C SER A 155 3.41 9.53 4.33
N CYS A 156 2.71 8.39 4.36
CA CYS A 156 1.28 8.33 4.08
C CYS A 156 0.39 8.75 5.25
N LYS A 157 -0.83 9.20 4.93
CA LYS A 157 -1.86 9.54 5.93
C LYS A 157 -3.20 8.88 5.63
N ASN A 158 -3.89 8.43 6.67
CA ASN A 158 -5.22 7.80 6.59
C ASN A 158 -5.18 6.58 5.65
N VAL A 159 -4.54 5.51 6.12
CA VAL A 159 -4.33 4.28 5.36
C VAL A 159 -5.13 3.15 5.99
N PHE A 160 -5.99 2.50 5.22
CA PHE A 160 -6.71 1.29 5.61
C PHE A 160 -6.28 0.13 4.72
N VAL A 161 -5.86 -0.98 5.33
CA VAL A 161 -5.48 -2.21 4.64
C VAL A 161 -6.24 -3.41 5.20
N LYS A 162 -6.81 -4.25 4.35
CA LYS A 162 -7.47 -5.50 4.75
C LYS A 162 -7.05 -6.66 3.86
N ASN A 163 -6.84 -7.83 4.47
CA ASN A 163 -6.49 -9.06 3.76
C ASN A 163 -5.29 -8.87 2.82
N ALA A 164 -4.14 -8.50 3.38
CA ALA A 164 -2.94 -8.19 2.62
C ALA A 164 -1.73 -9.05 2.98
N LYS A 165 -0.78 -9.14 2.05
CA LYS A 165 0.58 -9.62 2.29
C LYS A 165 1.58 -8.53 1.93
N ILE A 166 2.34 -8.07 2.93
CA ILE A 166 3.30 -6.98 2.79
C ILE A 166 4.70 -7.51 3.10
N LEU A 167 5.56 -7.52 2.09
CA LEU A 167 6.98 -7.84 2.22
C LEU A 167 7.80 -6.58 1.96
N SER A 168 8.29 -5.95 3.02
CA SER A 168 9.02 -4.69 2.95
C SER A 168 10.04 -4.59 4.07
N LYS A 169 11.24 -4.10 3.78
CA LYS A 169 12.20 -3.73 4.84
C LYS A 169 11.57 -2.79 5.86
N ASP A 170 10.84 -1.77 5.40
CA ASP A 170 10.04 -0.89 6.25
C ASP A 170 8.74 -0.56 5.53
N ALA A 171 7.61 -0.88 6.14
CA ALA A 171 6.31 -0.44 5.67
C ALA A 171 5.77 0.59 6.66
N PHE A 172 5.11 1.63 6.15
CA PHE A 172 4.51 2.68 6.97
C PHE A 172 5.52 3.54 7.75
N TRP A 173 6.70 3.79 7.19
CA TRP A 173 7.63 4.78 7.75
C TRP A 173 7.00 6.18 7.72
N ASN A 174 7.14 6.97 8.79
CA ASN A 174 6.63 8.36 8.90
C ASN A 174 5.11 8.51 8.68
N CYS A 175 4.33 7.47 8.98
CA CYS A 175 2.90 7.46 8.72
C CYS A 175 2.04 8.07 9.83
N GLU A 176 0.83 8.46 9.47
CA GLU A 176 -0.20 8.91 10.41
C GLU A 176 -1.55 8.27 10.11
N ASN A 177 -2.21 7.72 11.14
CA ASN A 177 -3.54 7.10 11.06
C ASN A 177 -3.56 5.92 10.09
N VAL A 178 -2.96 4.80 10.53
CA VAL A 178 -2.90 3.56 9.76
C VAL A 178 -3.69 2.48 10.49
N GLU A 179 -4.56 1.79 9.78
CA GLU A 179 -5.30 0.64 10.28
C GLU A 179 -5.12 -0.55 9.33
N LEU A 180 -4.70 -1.68 9.90
CA LEU A 180 -4.54 -2.94 9.17
C LEU A 180 -5.38 -4.04 9.82
N GLU A 181 -6.07 -4.81 8.98
CA GLU A 181 -6.88 -5.95 9.40
C GLU A 181 -6.51 -7.22 8.63
N ASP A 182 -6.54 -8.37 9.32
CA ASP A 182 -6.50 -9.71 8.71
C ASP A 182 -5.30 -9.91 7.75
N SER A 183 -4.13 -9.37 8.10
CA SER A 183 -3.00 -9.24 7.17
C SER A 183 -1.71 -9.89 7.68
N PHE A 184 -0.83 -10.27 6.76
CA PHE A 184 0.52 -10.73 7.03
C PHE A 184 1.55 -9.68 6.62
N ILE A 185 2.49 -9.38 7.52
CA ILE A 185 3.57 -8.42 7.29
C ILE A 185 4.90 -9.06 7.68
N SER A 186 5.88 -8.99 6.79
CA SER A 186 7.27 -9.41 7.07
C SER A 186 8.25 -8.31 6.66
N GLY A 187 9.14 -7.95 7.56
CA GLY A 187 10.04 -6.82 7.37
C GLY A 187 11.13 -6.67 8.43
N GLU A 188 11.71 -5.48 8.49
CA GLU A 188 12.65 -5.08 9.53
C GLU A 188 12.01 -3.95 10.35
N TYR A 189 12.10 -2.71 9.87
CA TYR A 189 11.79 -1.49 10.60
C TYR A 189 10.31 -1.08 10.54
N LEU A 190 9.38 -2.04 10.57
CA LEU A 190 7.94 -1.82 10.37
C LEU A 190 7.40 -0.61 11.16
N GLY A 191 6.93 0.41 10.45
CA GLY A 191 6.11 1.48 11.01
C GLY A 191 6.89 2.59 11.73
N TRP A 192 8.20 2.69 11.53
CA TRP A 192 9.03 3.65 12.28
C TRP A 192 8.53 5.09 12.20
N ASN A 193 8.76 5.87 13.27
CA ASN A 193 8.47 7.31 13.35
C ASN A 193 7.01 7.68 13.03
N SER A 194 6.08 6.81 13.37
CA SER A 194 4.67 6.97 13.02
C SER A 194 3.79 7.32 14.20
N LYS A 195 2.53 7.69 13.91
CA LYS A 195 1.50 7.91 14.94
C LYS A 195 0.15 7.33 14.57
N ASN A 196 -0.55 6.83 15.58
CA ASN A 196 -1.87 6.24 15.49
C ASN A 196 -1.90 5.06 14.49
N ILE A 197 -1.20 3.97 14.84
CA ILE A 197 -1.21 2.73 14.06
C ILE A 197 -1.98 1.66 14.82
N THR A 198 -2.93 1.01 14.16
CA THR A 198 -3.70 -0.11 14.70
C THR A 198 -3.57 -1.34 13.80
N PHE A 199 -3.20 -2.47 14.38
CA PHE A 199 -3.23 -3.78 13.72
C PHE A 199 -4.30 -4.65 14.38
N LYS A 200 -5.14 -5.32 13.59
CA LYS A 200 -6.19 -6.23 14.06
C LYS A 200 -6.07 -7.57 13.35
N ASN A 201 -6.00 -8.66 14.10
CA ASN A 201 -5.89 -10.02 13.55
C ASN A 201 -4.68 -10.22 12.61
N CYS A 202 -3.62 -9.45 12.80
CA CYS A 202 -2.46 -9.48 11.91
C CYS A 202 -1.40 -10.47 12.41
N THR A 203 -0.63 -11.03 11.48
CA THR A 203 0.62 -11.74 11.78
C THR A 203 1.79 -10.91 11.29
N ILE A 204 2.73 -10.61 12.18
CA ILE A 204 3.87 -9.73 11.94
C ILE A 204 5.16 -10.48 12.24
N GLU A 205 6.10 -10.45 11.31
CA GLU A 205 7.48 -10.87 11.49
C GLU A 205 8.41 -9.68 11.23
N SER A 206 9.19 -9.27 12.24
CA SER A 206 10.02 -8.08 12.08
C SER A 206 11.28 -8.02 12.94
N LEU A 207 12.41 -7.61 12.35
CA LEU A 207 13.60 -7.19 13.10
C LEU A 207 13.54 -5.70 13.40
N GLN A 208 13.48 -5.31 14.68
CA GLN A 208 13.34 -3.92 15.10
C GLN A 208 12.06 -3.26 14.55
N GLY A 209 10.98 -4.02 14.45
CA GLY A 209 9.69 -3.48 14.03
C GLY A 209 8.99 -2.70 15.14
N LEU A 210 8.07 -1.84 14.75
CA LEU A 210 7.14 -1.16 15.65
C LEU A 210 7.81 -0.20 16.65
N CYS A 211 8.95 0.38 16.27
CA CYS A 211 9.70 1.34 17.08
C CYS A 211 9.34 2.79 16.72
N TYR A 212 9.53 3.71 17.66
CA TYR A 212 9.27 5.14 17.52
C TYR A 212 7.82 5.47 17.12
N ILE A 213 6.85 4.66 17.57
CA ILE A 213 5.43 4.82 17.26
C ILE A 213 4.69 5.43 18.44
N LYS A 214 3.99 6.55 18.20
CA LYS A 214 3.03 7.10 19.15
C LYS A 214 1.64 6.48 18.94
N ASN A 215 1.00 6.01 20.00
CA ASN A 215 -0.34 5.42 20.00
C ASN A 215 -0.44 4.18 19.10
N LEU A 216 0.44 3.21 19.33
CA LEU A 216 0.39 1.90 18.68
C LEU A 216 -0.62 0.98 19.37
N LYS A 217 -1.47 0.33 18.58
CA LYS A 217 -2.44 -0.67 19.04
C LYS A 217 -2.29 -1.98 18.27
N LEU A 218 -2.22 -3.10 18.99
CA LEU A 218 -2.28 -4.44 18.43
C LEU A 218 -3.45 -5.18 19.08
N GLU A 219 -4.40 -5.63 18.27
CA GLU A 219 -5.60 -6.35 18.72
C GLU A 219 -5.59 -7.74 18.10
N ASN A 220 -5.52 -8.79 18.93
CA ASN A 220 -5.50 -10.19 18.48
C ASN A 220 -4.40 -10.47 17.43
N CYS A 221 -3.21 -9.91 17.62
CA CYS A 221 -2.11 -10.07 16.66
C CYS A 221 -1.19 -11.25 17.04
N LYS A 222 -0.41 -11.73 16.09
CA LYS A 222 0.70 -12.66 16.32
C LYS A 222 1.99 -11.97 15.92
N LEU A 223 2.97 -11.97 16.81
CA LEU A 223 4.34 -11.57 16.50
C LEU A 223 5.20 -12.83 16.39
N ILE A 224 5.79 -13.10 15.24
CA ILE A 224 6.59 -14.30 14.98
C ILE A 224 8.01 -13.87 14.64
N ASN A 225 9.01 -14.45 15.31
CA ASN A 225 10.42 -14.08 15.14
C ASN A 225 10.71 -12.57 15.34
N THR A 226 9.81 -11.85 16.02
CA THR A 226 9.89 -10.40 16.17
C THR A 226 10.78 -10.01 17.35
N SER A 227 11.94 -9.44 17.05
CA SER A 227 12.95 -9.03 18.04
C SER A 227 13.17 -7.52 18.05
N LEU A 228 13.57 -7.00 19.20
CA LEU A 228 13.90 -5.59 19.44
C LEU A 228 12.72 -4.67 19.11
N ALA A 229 11.50 -5.12 19.40
CA ALA A 229 10.30 -4.36 19.09
C ALA A 229 10.00 -3.28 20.14
N PHE A 230 9.23 -2.28 19.71
CA PHE A 230 8.61 -1.25 20.56
C PHE A 230 9.53 -0.16 21.11
N GLU A 231 10.77 -0.06 20.62
CA GLU A 231 11.72 0.96 21.09
C GLU A 231 11.07 2.34 21.01
N TYR A 232 11.10 3.08 22.12
CA TYR A 232 10.52 4.42 22.26
C TYR A 232 9.08 4.58 21.76
N SER A 233 8.26 3.54 21.84
CA SER A 233 6.86 3.57 21.41
C SER A 233 5.89 3.64 22.58
N SER A 234 4.70 4.20 22.36
CA SER A 234 3.56 4.02 23.27
C SER A 234 2.62 2.93 22.75
N VAL A 235 2.46 1.85 23.51
CA VAL A 235 1.90 0.59 23.01
C VAL A 235 0.77 0.06 23.88
N LYS A 236 -0.32 -0.35 23.24
CA LYS A 236 -1.35 -1.23 23.81
C LYS A 236 -1.47 -2.47 22.94
N ALA A 237 -1.09 -3.64 23.44
CA ALA A 237 -0.99 -4.84 22.62
C ALA A 237 -1.62 -6.07 23.28
N ASN A 238 -2.49 -6.73 22.53
CA ASN A 238 -2.95 -8.09 22.76
C ASN A 238 -2.33 -9.00 21.70
N ILE A 239 -1.39 -9.85 22.13
CA ILE A 239 -0.56 -10.69 21.28
C ILE A 239 -0.78 -12.15 21.63
N ASN A 240 -1.24 -12.93 20.65
CA ASN A 240 -1.56 -14.35 20.78
C ASN A 240 -0.42 -15.23 20.25
N SER A 241 0.80 -14.92 20.67
CA SER A 241 2.03 -15.65 20.38
C SER A 241 3.11 -15.36 21.43
N ASN A 242 4.24 -16.06 21.33
CA ASN A 242 5.47 -15.68 22.01
C ASN A 242 6.11 -14.50 21.26
N ILE A 243 6.79 -13.60 21.96
CA ILE A 243 7.56 -12.49 21.38
C ILE A 243 9.04 -12.76 21.62
N LYS A 244 9.90 -12.51 20.62
CA LYS A 244 11.33 -12.79 20.77
C LYS A 244 12.02 -11.76 21.66
N SER A 245 11.86 -10.46 21.39
CA SER A 245 12.33 -9.47 22.36
C SER A 245 11.65 -8.10 22.26
N ILE A 246 11.57 -7.45 23.42
CA ILE A 246 11.08 -6.08 23.60
C ILE A 246 12.24 -5.21 24.08
N ILE A 247 12.33 -3.98 23.56
CA ILE A 247 13.35 -3.02 23.99
C ILE A 247 12.74 -1.65 24.28
N ASN A 248 13.05 -1.10 25.45
CA ASN A 248 12.84 0.31 25.84
C ASN A 248 11.55 1.00 25.32
N PRO A 249 10.33 0.47 25.53
CA PRO A 249 9.13 1.22 25.21
C PRO A 249 9.00 2.49 26.09
N LEU A 250 8.37 3.55 25.57
CA LEU A 250 8.07 4.76 26.36
C LEU A 250 6.97 4.50 27.39
N GLU A 251 5.96 3.75 26.97
CA GLU A 251 4.88 3.23 27.80
C GLU A 251 4.28 2.03 27.10
N ALA A 252 3.93 0.98 27.85
CA ALA A 252 3.48 -0.26 27.27
C ALA A 252 2.47 -0.97 28.18
N GLU A 253 1.38 -1.42 27.58
CA GLU A 253 0.42 -2.37 28.15
C GLU A 253 0.37 -3.57 27.18
N ILE A 254 1.11 -4.63 27.49
CA ILE A 254 1.31 -5.76 26.58
C ILE A 254 0.85 -7.05 27.24
N SER A 255 0.04 -7.82 26.52
CA SER A 255 -0.27 -9.21 26.85
C SER A 255 0.25 -10.15 25.77
N ALA A 256 0.94 -11.22 26.18
CA ALA A 256 1.57 -12.21 25.29
C ALA A 256 1.62 -13.60 25.96
N PHE A 257 1.85 -14.69 25.22
CA PHE A 257 2.05 -16.00 25.87
C PHE A 257 3.38 -16.09 26.61
N ASP A 258 4.44 -15.57 26.01
CA ASP A 258 5.79 -15.55 26.56
C ASP A 258 6.62 -14.47 25.86
N ILE A 259 7.72 -14.04 26.49
CA ILE A 259 8.66 -13.08 25.91
C ILE A 259 10.08 -13.54 26.22
N ASP A 260 10.86 -13.90 25.21
CA ASP A 260 12.17 -14.52 25.44
C ASP A 260 13.15 -13.54 26.11
N GLU A 261 13.11 -12.25 25.73
CA GLU A 261 13.98 -11.23 26.28
C GLU A 261 13.27 -9.87 26.44
N ILE A 262 13.45 -9.24 27.59
CA ILE A 262 12.96 -7.88 27.89
C ILE A 262 14.17 -7.01 28.21
N ILE A 263 14.45 -6.02 27.35
CA ILE A 263 15.59 -5.11 27.46
C ILE A 263 15.08 -3.75 27.91
N LEU A 264 15.38 -3.38 29.16
CA LEU A 264 14.95 -2.12 29.77
C LEU A 264 16.15 -1.38 30.37
N ASP A 265 16.38 -0.16 29.89
CA ASP A 265 17.40 0.76 30.38
C ASP A 265 16.73 1.98 31.03
N GLN A 266 16.86 2.07 32.36
CA GLN A 266 16.30 3.16 33.17
C GLN A 266 16.91 4.53 32.84
N SER A 267 18.10 4.57 32.20
CA SER A 267 18.68 5.83 31.72
C SER A 267 18.02 6.34 30.43
N LYS A 268 17.23 5.49 29.76
CA LYS A 268 16.57 5.79 28.48
C LYS A 268 15.07 5.98 28.62
N VAL A 269 14.42 5.18 29.46
CA VAL A 269 12.95 5.18 29.63
C VAL A 269 12.53 5.01 31.08
N ASP A 270 11.32 5.48 31.40
CA ASP A 270 10.68 5.20 32.67
C ASP A 270 10.13 3.76 32.67
N THR A 271 10.93 2.83 33.19
CA THR A 271 10.59 1.40 33.22
C THR A 271 9.30 1.08 33.98
N SER A 272 8.83 1.98 34.87
CA SER A 272 7.58 1.77 35.61
C SER A 272 6.33 1.85 34.74
N LYS A 273 6.43 2.43 33.54
CA LYS A 273 5.35 2.55 32.55
C LYS A 273 5.23 1.35 31.62
N THR A 274 6.02 0.31 31.85
CA THR A 274 5.98 -0.94 31.09
C THR A 274 5.26 -2.00 31.91
N HIS A 275 4.05 -2.35 31.50
CA HIS A 275 3.23 -3.37 32.12
C HIS A 275 3.04 -4.55 31.16
N ILE A 276 3.53 -5.72 31.58
CA ILE A 276 3.50 -6.94 30.79
C ILE A 276 2.70 -8.00 31.55
N THR A 277 1.73 -8.61 30.87
CA THR A 277 0.91 -9.71 31.40
C THR A 277 1.12 -10.95 30.55
N LEU A 278 1.57 -12.05 31.16
CA LEU A 278 1.68 -13.32 30.45
C LEU A 278 0.33 -14.06 30.47
N LEU A 279 -0.09 -14.55 29.31
CA LEU A 279 -1.34 -15.28 29.10
C LEU A 279 -1.08 -16.78 29.29
N HIS A 280 -1.85 -17.44 30.17
CA HIS A 280 -1.79 -18.90 30.31
C HIS A 280 -2.40 -19.58 29.08
N LYS A 281 -1.73 -20.62 28.56
CA LYS A 281 -2.16 -21.36 27.35
C LYS A 281 -3.51 -22.10 27.47
N GLU A 282 -4.14 -22.12 28.64
CA GLU A 282 -5.42 -22.81 28.87
C GLU A 282 -6.63 -21.94 28.49
N GLN A 283 -6.87 -21.69 27.19
CA GLN A 283 -8.21 -21.30 26.69
C GLN A 283 -8.41 -21.25 25.15
N ILE A 284 -7.63 -21.97 24.32
CA ILE A 284 -7.79 -21.91 22.85
C ILE A 284 -7.97 -23.29 22.21
N GLY A 285 -8.82 -24.15 22.80
CA GLY A 285 -8.96 -25.54 22.33
C GLY A 285 -10.35 -26.16 22.43
N LYS A 286 -11.43 -25.38 22.60
CA LYS A 286 -12.80 -25.92 22.64
C LYS A 286 -13.83 -24.96 22.07
N GLU A 287 -13.74 -24.66 20.79
CA GLU A 287 -14.90 -24.28 19.99
C GLU A 287 -14.49 -24.49 18.53
N HIS A 288 -15.30 -25.23 17.77
CA HIS A 288 -15.08 -25.71 16.39
C HIS A 288 -14.53 -27.15 16.28
N ALA A 289 -15.17 -28.06 17.01
CA ALA A 289 -15.28 -29.45 16.59
C ALA A 289 -16.73 -29.93 16.80
N ILE A 290 -17.64 -29.49 15.92
CA ILE A 290 -18.81 -30.23 15.43
C ILE A 290 -19.06 -29.77 14.00
#